data_AF-A0A2H9QDB5-F1
#
_entry.id   AF-A0A2H9QDB5-F1
#
_cell.length_a   1.000
_cell.length_b   1.000
_cell.length_c   1.000
_cell.angle_alpha   90.00
_cell.angle_beta   90.00
_cell.angle_gamma   90.00
#
_symmetry.space_group_name_H-M   'P 1'
#
loop_
_entity.id
_entity.type
_entity.pdbx_description
1 polymer ?
#
loop_
_entity_poly.entity_id
_entity_poly.type
_entity_poly.pdbx_seq_one_letter_code
_entity_poly.pdbx_strand_id
1 'polypeptide(L)' 'CKLAQRSNIKIHFISGRNLDDFKKCIEGKPHSGSVVKS' A
#
# COMPACT_ATOMS: atom_id res chain seq x y z
N CYS A 1 7.51 -16.70 -11.49
CA CYS A 1 6.13 -17.24 -11.48
C CYS A 1 5.20 -16.20 -12.12
N LYS A 2 4.56 -16.51 -13.27
CA LYS A 2 3.79 -15.54 -14.08
C LYS A 2 2.52 -14.98 -13.38
N LEU A 3 2.10 -15.58 -12.26
CA LEU A 3 0.94 -15.15 -11.47
C LEU A 3 1.17 -13.83 -10.75
N ALA A 4 2.27 -13.69 -9.99
CA ALA A 4 2.57 -12.46 -9.24
C ALA A 4 2.76 -11.24 -10.16
N GLN A 5 3.20 -11.46 -11.39
CA GLN A 5 3.41 -10.42 -12.41
C GLN A 5 2.12 -9.99 -13.14
N ARG A 6 1.02 -10.75 -13.01
CA ARG A 6 -0.33 -10.39 -13.50
C ARG A 6 -1.21 -9.78 -12.41
N SER A 7 -0.88 -10.05 -11.16
CA SER A 7 -1.59 -9.50 -10.02
C SER A 7 -1.14 -8.05 -9.83
N ASN A 8 -2.06 -7.09 -9.96
CA ASN A 8 -1.86 -5.67 -9.65
C ASN A 8 -1.66 -5.47 -8.12
N ILE A 9 -0.63 -6.12 -7.57
CA ILE A 9 -0.31 -6.08 -6.14
C ILE A 9 0.41 -4.77 -5.89
N LYS A 10 -0.24 -3.91 -5.10
CA LYS A 10 0.35 -2.68 -4.59
C LYS A 10 0.84 -2.95 -3.17
N ILE A 11 2.13 -2.72 -2.93
CA ILE A 11 2.72 -2.83 -1.61
C ILE A 11 2.83 -1.42 -1.05
N HIS A 12 2.28 -1.23 0.15
CA HIS A 12 2.23 0.05 0.84
C HIS A 12 3.11 0.00 2.09
N PHE A 13 4.11 0.86 2.17
CA PHE A 13 4.97 1.03 3.34
C PHE A 13 4.50 2.24 4.14
N ILE A 14 3.95 1.98 5.33
CA ILE A 14 3.35 3.00 6.20
C ILE A 14 4.02 2.95 7.56
N SER A 15 4.20 4.11 8.20
CA SER A 15 4.72 4.21 9.56
C SER A 15 3.66 3.75 10.57
N GLY A 16 3.97 2.74 11.39
CA GLY A 16 3.06 2.25 12.44
C GLY A 16 2.75 3.27 13.56
N ARG A 17 3.45 4.42 13.57
CA ARG A 17 3.18 5.53 14.50
C ARG A 17 1.97 6.37 14.11
N ASN A 18 1.57 6.34 12.83
CA ASN A 18 0.42 7.11 12.35
C ASN A 18 -0.75 6.19 11.96
N LEU A 19 -1.66 5.96 12.91
CA LEU A 19 -2.85 5.13 12.70
C LEU A 19 -3.82 5.73 11.67
N ASP A 20 -3.78 7.04 11.46
CA ASP A 20 -4.60 7.72 10.45
C ASP A 20 -4.16 7.36 9.03
N ASP A 21 -2.84 7.30 8.78
CA ASP A 21 -2.30 6.85 7.50
C ASP A 21 -2.57 5.37 7.24
N PHE A 22 -2.60 4.54 8.29
CA PHE A 22 -2.98 3.13 8.18
C PHE A 22 -4.45 2.99 7.73
N LYS A 23 -5.36 3.74 8.35
CA LYS A 23 -6.78 3.76 7.94
C LYS A 23 -6.93 4.25 6.49
N LYS A 24 -6.28 5.36 6.14
CA LYS A 24 -6.28 5.90 4.78
C LYS A 24 -5.78 4.89 3.75
N CYS A 25 -4.73 4.14 4.06
CA CYS A 25 -4.22 3.10 3.17
C CYS A 25 -5.22 1.97 2.95
N ILE A 26 -5.89 1.48 4.01
CA ILE A 26 -6.91 0.43 3.89
C ILE A 26 -8.10 0.93 3.07
N GLU A 27 -8.50 2.18 3.27
CA GLU A 27 -9.57 2.82 2.50
C GLU A 27 -9.17 3.18 1.05
N GLY A 28 -7.91 2.95 0.65
CA GLY A 28 -7.40 3.32 -0.66
C GLY A 28 -7.25 4.84 -0.89
N LYS A 29 -7.26 5.63 0.19
CA LYS A 29 -7.07 7.07 0.18
C LYS A 29 -5.58 7.45 0.13
N PRO A 30 -5.26 8.68 -0.29
CA PRO A 30 -3.90 9.22 -0.19
C PRO A 30 -3.41 9.17 1.26
N HIS A 31 -2.19 8.67 1.45
CA HIS A 31 -1.50 8.53 2.72
C HIS A 31 -0.04 8.90 2.51
N SER A 32 0.65 9.23 3.59
CA SER A 32 2.05 9.71 3.56
C SER A 32 3.09 8.59 3.30
N GLY A 33 2.63 7.34 3.13
CA GLY A 33 3.47 6.18 2.91
C GLY A 33 4.05 6.08 1.49
N SER A 34 4.98 5.15 1.32
CA SER A 34 5.54 4.81 -0.01
C SER A 34 4.77 3.67 -0.65
N VAL A 35 4.45 3.80 -1.94
CA VAL A 35 3.70 2.79 -2.70
C VAL A 35 4.57 2.20 -3.79
N VAL A 36 4.80 0.89 -3.74
CA VAL A 36 5.49 0.14 -4.80
C VAL A 36 4.45 -0.65 -5.59
N LYS A 37 4.48 -0.50 -6.91
CA LYS A 37 3.61 -1.24 -7.84
C LYS A 37 4.48 -2.25 -8.58
N SER A 38 4.08 -3.52 -8.57
CA SER A 38 4.75 -4.59 -9.32
C SER A 38 3.86 -5.14 -10.43
#